data_AF-A0A8R1E7N3-F1
#
_entry.id   AF-A0A8R1E7N3-F1
#
_cell.length_a   1.000
_cell.length_b   1.000
_cell.length_c   1.000
_cell.angle_alpha   90.00
_cell.angle_beta   90.00
_cell.angle_gamma   90.00
#
_symmetry.space_group_name_H-M   'P 1'
#
loop_
_entity.id
_entity.type
_entity.pdbx_description
1 polymer ?
#
loop_
_entity_poly.entity_id
_entity_poly.type
_entity_poly.pdbx_seq_one_letter_code
_entity_poly.pdbx_strand_id
1 'polypeptide(L)'
;MIEAIDNSSFQGLTGKVKFANNERLGLVDIMQWSDGSYRPFAVYDGAEDEFKIIDSSTKGWSPPLDSTITERRREHISSLLFFGNVTFSAYRDIFSAHFSTHQF
;
A
#
# COMPACT_ATOMS: atom_id res chain seq x y z
N MET A 1 -24.99 38.68 -14.71
CA MET A 1 -25.92 37.58 -15.07
C MET A 1 -25.24 36.23 -14.89
N ILE A 2 -24.06 36.01 -15.47
CA ILE A 2 -23.24 34.80 -15.25
C ILE A 2 -22.87 34.61 -13.77
N GLU A 3 -22.41 35.66 -13.08
CA GLU A 3 -22.08 35.59 -11.64
C GLU A 3 -23.26 35.20 -10.73
N ALA A 4 -24.49 35.51 -11.14
CA ALA A 4 -25.68 35.16 -10.35
C ALA A 4 -26.01 33.66 -10.45
N ILE A 5 -25.64 33.02 -11.56
CA ILE A 5 -25.81 31.58 -11.77
C ILE A 5 -24.74 30.82 -10.99
N ASP A 6 -23.49 31.28 -11.05
CA ASP A 6 -22.37 30.67 -10.31
C ASP A 6 -22.58 30.72 -8.78
N ASN A 7 -23.27 31.75 -8.28
CA ASN A 7 -23.57 31.90 -6.85
C ASN A 7 -24.91 31.29 -6.43
N SER A 8 -25.61 30.61 -7.34
CA SER A 8 -26.89 29.95 -7.04
C SER A 8 -26.68 28.53 -6.52
N SER A 9 -27.38 28.18 -5.44
CA SER A 9 -27.48 26.80 -4.98
C SER A 9 -28.86 26.51 -4.42
N PHE A 10 -29.40 25.33 -4.74
CA PHE A 10 -30.71 24.89 -4.25
C PHE A 10 -30.79 23.37 -4.18
N GLN A 11 -31.73 22.84 -3.40
CA GLN A 11 -31.99 21.40 -3.30
C GLN A 11 -33.01 20.96 -4.35
N GLY A 12 -32.62 20.04 -5.23
CA GLY A 12 -33.50 19.40 -6.20
C GLY A 12 -33.79 17.93 -5.86
N LEU A 13 -34.51 17.25 -6.76
CA LEU A 13 -34.84 15.81 -6.62
C LEU A 13 -33.60 14.89 -6.68
N THR A 14 -32.54 15.34 -7.35
CA THR A 14 -31.29 14.59 -7.54
C THR A 14 -30.18 15.08 -6.61
N GLY A 15 -30.53 15.80 -5.54
CA GLY A 15 -29.57 16.39 -4.60
C GLY A 15 -29.37 17.89 -4.80
N LYS A 16 -28.33 18.42 -4.17
CA LYS A 16 -27.97 19.84 -4.26
C LYS A 16 -27.52 20.16 -5.69
N VAL A 17 -28.01 21.28 -6.21
CA VAL A 17 -27.65 21.80 -7.53
C VAL A 17 -26.76 23.01 -7.31
N LYS A 18 -25.58 22.97 -7.91
CA LYS A 18 -24.59 24.05 -7.92
C LYS A 18 -23.93 24.09 -9.29
N PHE A 19 -23.53 25.27 -9.74
CA PHE A 19 -22.87 25.45 -11.03
C PHE A 19 -21.43 25.93 -10.85
N ALA A 20 -20.55 25.48 -11.73
CA ALA A 20 -19.19 25.98 -11.86
C ALA A 20 -18.78 25.91 -13.33
N ASN A 21 -18.18 26.96 -13.87
CA ASN A 21 -17.76 27.02 -15.28
C ASN A 21 -18.89 26.67 -16.27
N ASN A 22 -20.12 27.12 -15.99
CA ASN A 22 -21.34 26.79 -16.76
C ASN A 22 -21.74 25.29 -16.77
N GLU A 23 -21.16 24.46 -15.91
CA GLU A 23 -21.52 23.06 -15.75
C GLU A 23 -22.18 22.81 -14.39
N ARG A 24 -23.11 21.86 -14.35
CA ARG A 24 -23.72 21.42 -13.09
C ARG A 24 -22.77 20.48 -12.37
N LEU A 25 -22.46 20.80 -11.11
CA LEU A 25 -21.80 19.88 -10.20
C LEU A 25 -22.80 18.79 -9.79
N GLY A 26 -22.47 17.54 -10.11
CA GLY A 26 -23.34 16.39 -9.94
C GLY A 26 -22.85 15.42 -8.87
N LEU A 27 -23.66 14.38 -8.67
CA LEU A 27 -23.30 13.20 -7.90
C LEU A 27 -22.70 12.16 -8.86
N VAL A 28 -21.61 11.52 -8.44
CA VAL A 28 -20.95 10.45 -9.20
C VAL A 28 -21.01 9.17 -8.39
N ASP A 29 -21.73 8.18 -8.91
CA ASP A 29 -21.79 6.84 -8.36
C ASP A 29 -20.63 5.99 -8.88
N ILE A 30 -19.87 5.39 -7.97
CA ILE A 30 -18.72 4.54 -8.29
C ILE A 30 -19.11 3.10 -8.00
N MET A 31 -19.09 2.29 -9.06
CA MET A 31 -19.46 0.88 -9.03
C MET A 31 -18.22 -0.01 -9.12
N GLN A 32 -18.16 -1.04 -8.29
CA GLN A 32 -17.12 -2.06 -8.32
C GLN A 32 -17.71 -3.36 -8.87
N TRP A 33 -16.99 -4.01 -9.79
CA TRP A 33 -17.33 -5.37 -10.20
C TRP A 33 -16.80 -6.38 -9.18
N SER A 34 -17.68 -7.11 -8.53
CA SER A 34 -17.34 -8.18 -7.60
C SER A 34 -18.42 -9.27 -7.59
N ASP A 35 -18.01 -10.52 -7.37
CA ASP A 35 -18.90 -11.67 -7.29
C ASP A 35 -19.89 -11.81 -8.46
N GLY A 36 -19.46 -11.44 -9.67
CA GLY A 36 -20.27 -11.55 -10.90
C GLY A 36 -21.31 -10.44 -11.11
N SER A 37 -21.23 -9.33 -10.37
CA SER A 37 -22.16 -8.20 -10.51
C SER A 37 -21.49 -6.86 -10.20
N TYR A 38 -22.09 -5.76 -10.66
CA TYR A 38 -21.72 -4.41 -10.23
C TYR A 38 -22.36 -4.09 -8.88
N ARG A 39 -21.54 -3.72 -7.89
CA ARG A 39 -21.97 -3.27 -6.56
C ARG A 39 -21.56 -1.81 -6.32
N PRO A 40 -22.38 -1.01 -5.64
CA PRO A 40 -22.01 0.35 -5.27
C PRO A 40 -20.85 0.34 -4.28
N PHE A 41 -19.80 1.10 -4.58
CA PHE A 41 -18.58 1.18 -3.77
C PHE A 41 -18.47 2.53 -3.06
N ALA A 42 -18.65 3.62 -3.81
CA ALA A 42 -18.51 4.97 -3.29
C ALA A 42 -19.40 5.95 -4.06
N VAL A 43 -19.62 7.12 -3.47
CA VAL A 43 -20.31 8.27 -4.07
C VAL A 43 -19.44 9.50 -3.89
N TYR A 44 -19.29 10.29 -4.94
CA TYR A 44 -18.67 11.61 -4.89
C TYR A 44 -19.72 12.69 -5.12
N ASP A 45 -19.76 13.68 -4.23
CA ASP A 45 -20.59 14.87 -4.36
C ASP A 45 -19.75 16.06 -4.81
N GLY A 46 -19.90 16.45 -6.08
CA GLY A 46 -19.16 17.59 -6.62
C GLY A 46 -19.62 18.95 -6.08
N ALA A 47 -20.81 19.06 -5.49
CA ALA A 47 -21.30 20.32 -4.94
C ALA A 47 -20.69 20.63 -3.56
N GLU A 48 -20.49 19.59 -2.75
CA GLU A 48 -19.87 19.64 -1.42
C GLU A 48 -18.37 19.28 -1.43
N ASP A 49 -17.85 18.80 -2.56
CA ASP A 49 -16.50 18.25 -2.71
C ASP A 49 -16.19 17.12 -1.71
N GLU A 50 -17.17 16.21 -1.56
CA GLU A 50 -17.13 15.14 -0.55
C GLU A 50 -17.12 13.75 -1.20
N PHE A 51 -16.18 12.90 -0.78
CA PHE A 51 -16.08 11.51 -1.21
C PHE A 51 -16.49 10.55 -0.09
N LYS A 52 -17.54 9.76 -0.31
CA LYS A 52 -18.09 8.81 0.67
C LYS A 52 -17.95 7.39 0.17
N ILE A 53 -17.24 6.56 0.93
CA ILE A 53 -17.17 5.11 0.69
C ILE A 53 -18.39 4.47 1.36
N ILE A 54 -19.23 3.80 0.58
CA ILE A 54 -20.43 3.11 1.07
C ILE A 54 -20.04 1.75 1.65
N ASP A 55 -19.17 1.02 0.94
CA ASP A 55 -18.73 -0.30 1.34
C ASP A 55 -17.21 -0.33 1.51
N SER A 56 -16.77 -0.32 2.77
CA SER A 56 -15.37 -0.51 3.14
C SER A 56 -15.04 -1.98 3.45
N SER A 57 -16.01 -2.89 3.33
CA SER A 57 -15.85 -4.32 3.67
C SER A 57 -15.23 -5.12 2.53
N THR A 58 -14.12 -4.63 1.97
CA THR A 58 -13.31 -5.42 1.06
C THR A 58 -12.58 -6.49 1.89
N LYS A 59 -13.19 -7.67 2.00
CA LYS A 59 -12.66 -8.84 2.73
C LYS A 59 -11.21 -9.13 2.33
N GLY A 60 -10.25 -8.63 3.11
CA GLY A 60 -8.82 -8.87 2.92
C GLY A 60 -8.22 -8.27 1.64
N TRP A 61 -8.92 -7.36 0.98
CA TRP A 61 -8.42 -6.69 -0.23
C TRP A 61 -8.15 -5.22 0.08
N SER A 62 -6.97 -4.75 -0.29
CA SER A 62 -6.63 -3.33 -0.32
C SER A 62 -6.19 -2.98 -1.74
N PRO A 63 -6.51 -1.78 -2.25
CA PRO A 63 -6.02 -1.35 -3.55
C PRO A 63 -4.49 -1.44 -3.58
N PRO A 64 -3.89 -1.93 -4.68
CA PRO A 64 -2.44 -2.02 -4.79
C PRO A 64 -1.82 -0.62 -4.78
N LEU A 65 -0.63 -0.51 -4.20
CA LEU A 65 0.17 0.71 -4.28
C LEU A 65 0.65 0.91 -5.73
N ASP A 66 0.79 2.18 -6.12
CA ASP A 66 1.32 2.60 -7.42
C ASP A 66 2.79 2.19 -7.65
N SER A 67 3.50 1.97 -6.56
CA SER A 67 4.94 1.73 -6.53
C SER A 67 5.29 0.50 -5.70
N THR A 68 6.39 -0.16 -6.08
CA THR A 68 6.91 -1.33 -5.39
C THR A 68 7.71 -0.94 -4.15
N ILE A 69 7.50 -1.66 -3.04
CA ILE A 69 8.32 -1.50 -1.83
C ILE A 69 9.71 -2.09 -2.10
N THR A 70 10.75 -1.25 -2.02
CA THR A 70 12.14 -1.70 -2.16
C THR A 70 12.73 -2.01 -0.79
N GLU A 71 12.84 -3.30 -0.45
CA GLU A 71 13.54 -3.72 0.76
C GLU A 71 15.01 -4.06 0.46
N ARG A 72 15.94 -3.38 1.16
CA ARG A 72 17.35 -3.76 1.16
C ARG A 72 17.62 -4.67 2.36
N ARG A 73 17.87 -5.95 2.11
CA ARG A 73 18.30 -6.92 3.12
C ARG A 73 19.79 -7.20 2.94
N ARG A 74 20.55 -7.18 4.03
CA ARG A 74 21.93 -7.64 4.03
C ARG A 74 21.91 -9.15 4.30
N GLU A 75 22.39 -9.92 3.34
CA GLU A 75 22.58 -11.35 3.51
C GLU A 75 23.89 -11.61 4.24
N HIS A 76 23.84 -12.46 5.27
CA HIS A 76 25.00 -12.92 6.02
C HIS A 76 25.17 -14.41 5.81
N ILE A 77 26.42 -14.90 5.89
CA ILE A 77 26.67 -16.34 5.96
C ILE A 77 25.97 -16.94 7.17
N SER A 78 25.47 -18.17 7.04
CA SER A 78 24.80 -18.88 8.14
C SER A 78 25.69 -18.90 9.39
N SER A 79 25.12 -18.49 10.52
CA SER A 79 25.82 -18.48 11.81
C SER A 79 26.39 -19.85 12.16
N LEU A 80 25.65 -20.93 11.84
CA LEU A 80 26.11 -22.31 12.09
C LEU A 80 27.34 -22.65 11.25
N LEU A 81 27.35 -22.27 9.96
CA LEU A 81 28.50 -22.48 9.10
C LEU A 81 29.70 -21.63 9.57
N PHE A 82 29.45 -20.40 9.98
CA PHE A 82 30.49 -19.53 10.51
C PHE A 82 31.13 -20.13 11.77
N PHE A 83 30.34 -20.53 12.76
CA PHE A 83 30.86 -21.14 13.99
C PHE A 83 31.53 -22.50 13.73
N GLY A 84 30.98 -23.33 12.85
CA GLY A 84 31.59 -24.61 12.47
C GLY A 84 32.98 -24.42 11.85
N ASN A 85 33.11 -23.49 10.90
CA ASN A 85 34.39 -23.20 10.26
C ASN A 85 35.41 -22.59 11.22
N VAL A 86 34.97 -21.66 12.08
CA VAL A 86 35.86 -21.02 13.08
C VAL A 86 36.37 -22.05 14.09
N THR A 87 35.48 -22.89 14.63
CA THR A 87 35.88 -23.95 15.58
C THR A 87 36.80 -24.97 14.94
N PHE A 88 36.50 -25.43 13.72
CA PHE A 88 37.37 -26.33 12.97
C PHE A 88 38.77 -25.74 12.74
N SER A 89 38.84 -24.47 12.33
CA SER A 89 40.13 -23.77 12.16
C SER A 89 40.92 -23.74 13.46
N ALA A 90 40.29 -23.39 14.58
CA ALA A 90 40.94 -23.33 15.88
C ALA A 90 41.49 -24.70 16.32
N TYR A 91 40.74 -25.79 16.14
CA TYR A 91 41.21 -27.13 16.47
C TYR A 91 42.42 -27.55 15.63
N ARG A 92 42.41 -27.25 14.33
CA ARG A 92 43.56 -27.53 13.45
C ARG A 92 44.82 -26.83 13.94
N ASP A 93 44.71 -25.55 14.30
CA ASP A 93 45.86 -24.74 14.69
C ASP A 93 46.44 -25.20 16.05
N ILE A 94 45.59 -25.57 17.01
CA ILE A 94 46.01 -26.17 18.30
C ILE A 94 46.72 -27.51 18.08
N PHE A 95 46.14 -28.39 17.26
CA PHE A 95 46.73 -29.70 16.96
C PHE A 95 48.09 -29.56 16.27
N SER A 96 48.21 -28.63 15.32
CA SER A 96 49.47 -28.32 14.64
C SER A 96 50.54 -27.81 15.62
N ALA A 97 50.16 -26.93 16.55
CA ALA A 97 51.08 -26.42 17.57
C ALA A 97 51.55 -27.54 18.52
N HIS A 98 50.65 -28.43 18.94
CA HIS A 98 50.97 -29.54 19.84
C HIS A 98 51.96 -30.55 19.21
N PHE A 99 51.78 -30.90 17.93
CA PHE A 99 52.71 -31.78 17.22
C PHE A 99 54.06 -31.10 16.94
N SER A 100 54.08 -29.79 16.70
CA SER A 100 55.33 -29.04 16.53
C SER A 100 56.18 -28.99 17.80
N THR A 101 55.58 -29.06 18.99
CA THR A 101 56.31 -29.06 20.28
C THR A 101 56.88 -30.43 20.68
N HIS A 102 56.48 -31.51 20.03
CA HIS A 102 56.95 -32.88 20.32
C HIS A 102 58.03 -33.40 19.36
N GLN A 103 58.55 -32.55 18.45
CA GLN A 103 59.60 -32.89 17.49
C GLN A 103 61.03 -32.46 17.90
N PHE A 104 61.31 -32.28 19.19
CA PHE A 104 62.65 -32.10 19.73
C PHE A 104 62.96 -33.13 20.83
#